data_AF-A0A423XQ58-F1
#
_entry.id   AF-A0A423XQ58-F1
#
_cell.length_a   1.000
_cell.length_b   1.000
_cell.length_c   1.000
_cell.angle_alpha   90.00
_cell.angle_beta   90.00
_cell.angle_gamma   90.00
#
_symmetry.space_group_name_H-M   'P 1'
#
loop_
_entity.id
_entity.type
_entity.pdbx_description
1 polymer ?
#
loop_
_entity_poly.entity_id
_entity_poly.type
_entity_poly.pdbx_seq_one_letter_code
_entity_poly.pdbx_strand_id
1 'polypeptide(L)' 'MKDSSVPLTLVSLLADGEFHSGEQLGEKLGMSRAAINKHIQTLRDWGIDVFTVPG' A
#
# COMPACT_ATOMS: atom_id res chain seq x y z
N MET A 1 1.09 19.61 7.65
CA MET A 1 0.94 18.75 6.45
C MET A 1 1.01 17.31 6.92
N LYS A 2 0.07 16.44 6.51
CA LYS A 2 0.14 15.01 6.82
C LYS A 2 1.31 14.40 6.03
N ASP A 3 2.18 13.66 6.72
CA ASP A 3 3.25 12.91 6.05
C ASP A 3 2.61 11.87 5.13
N SER A 4 2.92 12.01 3.84
CA SER A 4 2.35 11.19 2.75
C SER A 4 3.43 10.35 2.06
N SER A 5 4.64 10.28 2.63
CA SER A 5 5.78 9.54 2.08
C SER A 5 5.44 8.07 1.84
N VAL A 6 4.87 7.39 2.84
CA VAL A 6 4.55 5.96 2.76
C VAL A 6 3.44 5.65 1.74
N PRO A 7 2.29 6.36 1.74
CA PRO A 7 1.29 6.20 0.68
C PRO A 7 1.86 6.42 -0.72
N LEU A 8 2.69 7.44 -0.95
CA LEU A 8 3.28 7.71 -2.27
C LEU A 8 4.25 6.61 -2.70
N THR A 9 5.02 6.05 -1.78
CA THR A 9 5.87 4.88 -2.07
C THR A 9 5.02 3.67 -2.42
N LEU A 10 3.91 3.43 -1.72
CA LEU A 10 2.99 2.34 -2.06
C LEU A 10 2.38 2.50 -3.45
N VAL A 11 1.97 3.71 -3.85
CA VAL A 11 1.51 3.98 -5.22
C VAL A 11 2.60 3.62 -6.23
N SER A 12 3.85 4.01 -5.96
CA SER A 12 4.98 3.72 -6.85
C SER A 12 5.25 2.22 -6.98
N LEU A 13 5.05 1.44 -5.90
CA LEU A 13 5.20 -0.01 -5.91
C LEU A 13 4.05 -0.72 -6.65
N LEU A 14 2.81 -0.21 -6.53
CA LEU A 14 1.63 -0.79 -7.17
C LEU A 14 1.42 -0.31 -8.61
N ALA A 15 2.19 0.68 -9.07
CA ALA A 15 2.04 1.28 -10.40
C ALA A 15 2.38 0.34 -11.56
N ASP A 16 3.02 -0.81 -11.28
CA ASP A 16 3.26 -1.86 -12.27
C ASP A 16 1.99 -2.64 -12.65
N GLY A 17 0.92 -2.53 -11.85
CA GLY A 17 -0.35 -3.24 -12.07
C GLY A 17 -0.30 -4.73 -11.73
N GLU A 18 0.81 -5.19 -11.14
CA GLU A 18 1.00 -6.58 -10.73
C GLU A 18 0.43 -6.83 -9.32
N PHE A 19 0.29 -8.10 -8.95
CA PHE A 19 -0.11 -8.46 -7.59
C PHE A 19 1.08 -8.40 -6.64
N HIS A 20 0.93 -7.62 -5.57
CA HIS A 20 1.90 -7.54 -4.47
C HIS A 20 1.29 -8.07 -3.18
N SER A 21 1.98 -8.98 -2.50
CA SER A 21 1.50 -9.49 -1.21
C SER A 21 1.71 -8.45 -0.11
N GLY A 22 0.80 -8.43 0.88
CA GLY A 22 0.95 -7.53 2.03
C GLY A 22 2.20 -7.79 2.87
N GLU A 23 2.73 -9.02 2.84
CA GLU A 23 4.00 -9.39 3.46
C GLU A 23 5.19 -8.81 2.69
N GLN A 24 5.23 -8.97 1.37
CA GLN A 24 6.28 -8.41 0.51
C GLN A 24 6.35 -6.89 0.62
N LEU A 25 5.21 -6.21 0.61
CA LEU A 25 5.14 -4.76 0.82
C LEU A 25 5.61 -4.37 2.23
N GLY A 26 5.27 -5.17 3.23
CA GLY A 26 5.71 -4.99 4.61
C GLY A 26 7.22 -5.09 4.75
N GLU A 27 7.84 -6.13 4.18
CA GLU A 27 9.30 -6.31 4.18
C GLU A 27 10.03 -5.15 3.50
N LYS A 28 9.55 -4.73 2.31
CA LYS A 28 10.16 -3.61 1.57
C LYS A 28 10.09 -2.28 2.32
N LEU A 29 9.02 -2.06 3.07
CA LEU A 29 8.79 -0.79 3.79
C LEU A 29 9.21 -0.85 5.27
N GLY A 30 9.67 -2.01 5.76
CA GLY A 30 9.99 -2.22 7.18
C GLY A 30 8.75 -2.10 8.08
N MET A 31 7.60 -2.55 7.60
CA MET A 31 6.30 -2.40 8.24
C MET A 31 5.56 -3.72 8.38
N SER A 32 4.65 -3.79 9.36
CA SER A 32 3.75 -4.93 9.46
C SER A 32 2.70 -4.91 8.34
N ARG A 33 2.17 -6.08 7.98
CA ARG A 33 1.04 -6.22 7.04
C ARG A 33 -0.15 -5.35 7.44
N ALA A 34 -0.42 -5.21 8.75
CA ALA A 34 -1.49 -4.35 9.26
C ALA A 34 -1.24 -2.86 8.99
N ALA A 35 0.01 -2.40 9.13
CA ALA A 35 0.38 -1.02 8.80
C ALA A 35 0.25 -0.76 7.28
N ILE A 36 0.65 -1.71 6.44
CA ILE A 36 0.41 -1.64 4.99
C ILE A 36 -1.08 -1.46 4.70
N ASN A 37 -1.95 -2.27 5.31
CA ASN A 37 -3.39 -2.18 5.07
C ASN A 37 -3.98 -0.79 5.40
N LYS A 38 -3.47 -0.14 6.46
CA LYS A 38 -3.86 1.24 6.81
C LYS A 38 -3.48 2.24 5.72
N HIS A 39 -2.31 2.09 5.12
CA HIS A 39 -1.89 2.94 4.02
C HIS A 39 -2.62 2.64 2.71
N ILE A 40 -2.95 1.37 2.43
CA ILE A 40 -3.83 1.00 1.32
C ILE A 40 -5.21 1.67 1.46
N GLN A 41 -5.77 1.72 2.67
CA GLN A 41 -7.01 2.46 2.90
C GLN A 41 -6.84 3.96 2.59
N THR A 42 -5.70 4.55 2.92
CA THR A 42 -5.42 5.96 2.58
C THR A 42 -5.40 6.17 1.05
N LEU A 43 -4.89 5.21 0.28
CA LEU A 43 -4.93 5.28 -1.19
C LEU A 43 -6.37 5.21 -1.72
N ARG A 44 -7.21 4.35 -1.15
CA ARG A 44 -8.64 4.31 -1.47
C ARG A 44 -9.34 5.63 -1.18
N ASP A 45 -9.01 6.25 -0.05
CA ASP A 45 -9.56 7.56 0.34
C ASP A 45 -9.11 8.68 -0.63
N TRP A 46 -7.98 8.50 -1.33
CA TRP A 46 -7.52 9.40 -2.40
C TRP A 46 -8.19 9.13 -3.75
N GLY A 47 -9.08 8.13 -3.84
CA GLY A 47 -9.76 7.74 -5.07
C GLY A 47 -8.97 6.77 -5.94
N ILE A 48 -7.88 6.18 -5.41
CA ILE A 48 -7.14 5.13 -6.13
C ILE A 48 -7.86 3.81 -5.91
N ASP A 49 -8.26 3.17 -7.00
CA ASP A 49 -8.86 1.85 -6.93
C ASP A 49 -7.78 0.78 -6.74
N VAL A 50 -7.73 0.22 -5.53
CA VAL A 50 -6.80 -0.86 -5.17
C VAL A 50 -7.62 -2.12 -4.94
N PHE A 51 -7.32 -3.20 -5.64
CA PHE A 51 -7.96 -4.48 -5.38
C PHE A 51 -7.15 -5.28 -4.36
N THR A 52 -7.83 -5.90 -3.38
CA THR A 52 -7.17 -6.74 -2.36
C THR A 52 -7.76 -8.14 -2.39
N VAL A 53 -6.90 -9.14 -2.61
CA VAL A 53 -7.26 -10.55 -2.55
C VAL A 53 -7.04 -11.07 -1.13
N PRO A 54 -8.04 -11.68 -0.48
CA PRO A 54 -7.85 -12.37 0.79
C PRO A 54 -6.86 -13.52 0.64
N GLY A 55 -5.88 -13.59 1.55
CA GLY A 55 -4.84 -14.61 1.62
C GLY A 55 -4.29 -14.74 3.03
#